data_AF-A0A536A339-F1
#
_entry.id   AF-A0A536A339-F1
#
_cell.length_a   1.000
_cell.length_b   1.000
_cell.length_c   1.000
_cell.angle_alpha   90.00
_cell.angle_beta   90.00
_cell.angle_gamma   90.00
#
_symmetry.space_group_name_H-M   'P 1'
#
loop_
_entity.id
_entity.type
_entity.pdbx_description
1 polymer ?
#
loop_
_entity_poly.entity_id
_entity_poly.type
_entity_poly.pdbx_seq_one_letter_code
_entity_poly.pdbx_strand_id
1 'polypeptide(L)'
;MSPSSYVRAAGIASVLGATFVMLGIGIAGVLTPDYNAISDLISASQLGPYGSLVTLGLTGGGSLTVVVASLLQRALPPGTAIGPGLLVLRGFGTLLAAAFLADVGPVRSAGGLLHVVGLVGGSLAFGIGLFFLAGRMRLDEDWQRLAPYTVTTALASLAVLGLLVGLGP
;
A
#
# COMPACT_ATOMS: atom_id res chain seq x y z
N MET A 1 -7.19 16.10 20.35
CA MET A 1 -5.81 15.93 19.83
C MET A 1 -5.49 17.13 18.97
N SER A 2 -4.34 17.79 19.21
CA SER A 2 -3.86 18.89 18.36
C SER A 2 -3.42 18.37 16.98
N PRO A 3 -3.38 19.20 15.94
CA PRO A 3 -2.86 18.82 14.62
C PRO A 3 -1.48 18.14 14.71
N SER A 4 -0.58 18.64 15.56
CA SER A 4 0.74 18.05 15.80
C SER A 4 0.71 16.62 16.34
N SER A 5 -0.28 16.29 17.18
CA SER A 5 -0.44 14.93 17.71
C SER A 5 -0.91 13.94 16.64
N TYR A 6 -1.76 14.36 15.69
CA TYR A 6 -2.17 13.53 14.57
C TYR A 6 -1.02 13.27 13.59
N VAL A 7 -0.20 14.29 13.29
CA VAL A 7 1.00 14.14 12.46
C VAL A 7 1.96 13.12 13.06
N ARG A 8 2.26 13.24 14.37
CA ARG A 8 3.14 12.30 15.06
C ARG A 8 2.59 10.88 15.04
N ALA A 9 1.31 10.70 15.33
CA ALA A 9 0.67 9.38 15.28
C ALA A 9 0.68 8.79 13.86
N ALA A 10 0.44 9.60 12.83
CA ALA A 10 0.52 9.17 11.43
C ALA A 10 1.95 8.75 11.07
N GLY A 11 2.96 9.51 11.51
CA GLY A 11 4.36 9.16 11.32
C GLY A 11 4.73 7.81 11.94
N ILE A 12 4.33 7.59 13.20
CA ILE A 12 4.57 6.31 13.90
C ILE A 12 3.84 5.17 13.19
N ALA A 13 2.55 5.34 12.87
CA ALA A 13 1.76 4.32 12.17
C ALA A 13 2.35 3.98 10.79
N SER A 14 2.87 4.98 10.07
CA SER A 14 3.54 4.79 8.78
C SER A 14 4.81 3.95 8.92
N VAL A 15 5.70 4.29 9.88
CA VAL A 15 6.94 3.54 10.13
C VAL A 15 6.64 2.10 10.55
N LEU A 16 5.68 1.90 11.46
CA LEU A 16 5.26 0.56 11.87
C LEU A 16 4.68 -0.22 10.70
N GLY A 17 3.82 0.40 9.90
CA GLY A 17 3.19 -0.24 8.73
C GLY A 17 4.22 -0.69 7.71
N ALA A 18 5.17 0.18 7.37
CA ALA A 18 6.29 -0.16 6.51
C ALA A 18 7.14 -1.30 7.10
N THR A 19 7.39 -1.27 8.40
CA THR A 19 8.16 -2.32 9.09
C THR A 19 7.45 -3.68 9.02
N PHE A 20 6.15 -3.74 9.28
CA PHE A 20 5.37 -4.98 9.17
C PHE A 20 5.44 -5.58 7.76
N VAL A 21 5.26 -4.73 6.74
CA VAL A 21 5.32 -5.15 5.33
C VAL A 21 6.72 -5.66 4.98
N MET A 22 7.75 -4.88 5.31
CA MET A 22 9.14 -5.23 4.98
C MET A 22 9.63 -6.48 5.71
N LEU A 23 9.24 -6.68 6.98
CA LEU A 23 9.59 -7.90 7.71
C LEU A 23 8.85 -9.11 7.14
N GLY A 24 7.53 -9.01 6.90
CA GLY A 24 6.74 -10.12 6.36
C GLY A 24 7.27 -10.60 5.01
N ILE A 25 7.52 -9.65 4.10
CA ILE A 25 8.02 -9.94 2.75
C ILE A 25 9.50 -10.32 2.78
N GLY A 26 10.33 -9.60 3.55
CA GLY A 26 11.77 -9.83 3.61
C GLY A 26 12.13 -11.18 4.22
N ILE A 27 11.48 -11.56 5.33
CA ILE A 27 11.70 -12.87 5.95
C ILE A 27 11.24 -13.98 5.01
N ALA A 28 10.04 -13.87 4.44
CA ALA A 28 9.55 -14.88 3.51
C ALA A 28 10.42 -14.97 2.25
N GLY A 29 10.87 -13.84 1.70
CA GLY A 29 11.71 -13.81 0.51
C GLY A 29 13.11 -14.38 0.71
N VAL A 30 13.68 -14.24 1.91
CA VAL A 30 15.01 -14.82 2.24
C VAL A 30 14.90 -16.31 2.58
N LEU A 31 13.82 -16.73 3.23
CA LEU A 31 13.68 -18.10 3.72
C LEU A 31 12.99 -19.05 2.74
N THR A 32 12.25 -18.55 1.76
CA THR A 32 11.58 -19.40 0.76
C THR A 32 12.60 -19.91 -0.26
N PRO A 33 12.84 -21.24 -0.34
CA PRO A 33 13.75 -21.80 -1.34
C PRO A 33 13.32 -21.42 -2.75
N ASP A 34 14.29 -21.14 -3.62
CA ASP A 34 14.10 -20.79 -5.03
C ASP A 34 13.30 -19.51 -5.31
N TYR A 35 12.90 -18.74 -4.28
CA TYR A 35 12.28 -17.42 -4.47
C TYR A 35 13.30 -16.39 -4.94
N ASN A 36 13.01 -15.71 -6.04
CA ASN A 36 13.82 -14.63 -6.57
C ASN A 36 13.03 -13.31 -6.53
N ALA A 37 13.43 -12.41 -5.65
CA ALA A 37 12.77 -11.11 -5.47
C ALA A 37 12.80 -10.17 -6.71
N ILE A 38 13.59 -10.50 -7.73
CA ILE A 38 13.66 -9.75 -8.98
C ILE A 38 12.62 -10.26 -9.99
N SER A 39 12.40 -11.57 -10.06
CA SER A 39 11.50 -12.19 -11.05
C SER A 39 10.15 -12.59 -10.49
N ASP A 40 10.06 -12.86 -9.18
CA ASP A 40 8.90 -13.49 -8.57
C ASP A 40 8.04 -12.47 -7.84
N LEU A 41 6.74 -12.51 -8.10
CA LEU A 41 5.79 -11.67 -7.39
C LEU A 41 5.80 -11.99 -5.89
N ILE A 42 5.75 -10.94 -5.08
CA ILE A 42 5.67 -11.06 -3.62
C ILE A 42 4.46 -11.93 -3.20
N SER A 43 3.35 -11.87 -3.93
CA SER A 43 2.18 -12.72 -3.67
C SER A 43 2.46 -14.23 -3.83
N ALA A 44 3.46 -14.62 -4.64
CA ALA A 44 3.88 -16.03 -4.72
C ALA A 44 4.47 -16.52 -3.39
N SER A 45 5.16 -15.65 -2.65
CA SER A 45 5.69 -15.99 -1.33
C SER A 45 4.60 -16.24 -0.27
N GLN A 46 3.36 -15.80 -0.50
CA GLN A 46 2.20 -16.15 0.35
C GLN A 46 1.79 -17.62 0.24
N LEU A 47 2.17 -18.30 -0.85
CA LEU A 47 1.86 -19.72 -1.07
C LEU A 47 2.92 -20.65 -0.45
N GLY A 48 4.06 -20.09 -0.07
CA GLY A 48 5.19 -20.83 0.51
C GLY A 48 5.02 -21.17 1.99
N PRO A 49 5.99 -21.90 2.57
CA PRO A 49 5.95 -22.34 3.98
C PRO A 49 5.91 -21.17 4.98
N TYR A 50 6.34 -19.99 4.58
CA TYR A 50 6.33 -18.76 5.39
C TYR A 50 5.21 -17.78 4.98
N GLY A 51 4.24 -18.22 4.20
CA GLY A 51 3.19 -17.35 3.66
C GLY A 51 2.35 -16.64 4.72
N SER A 52 2.23 -17.24 5.92
CA SER A 52 1.59 -16.60 7.07
C SER A 52 2.28 -15.31 7.51
N LEU A 53 3.61 -15.21 7.39
CA LEU A 53 4.36 -13.99 7.71
C LEU A 53 4.06 -12.87 6.70
N VAL A 54 3.93 -13.22 5.42
CA VAL A 54 3.56 -12.28 4.37
C VAL A 54 2.13 -11.79 4.60
N THR A 55 1.20 -12.70 4.88
CA THR A 55 -0.18 -12.35 5.21
C THR A 55 -0.26 -11.44 6.44
N LEU A 56 0.46 -11.74 7.53
CA LEU A 56 0.53 -10.88 8.70
C LEU A 56 1.12 -9.50 8.39
N GLY A 57 2.19 -9.46 7.59
CA GLY A 57 2.81 -8.21 7.15
C GLY A 57 1.87 -7.34 6.32
N LEU A 58 1.14 -7.94 5.38
CA LEU A 58 0.14 -7.26 4.56
C LEU A 58 -1.08 -6.85 5.38
N THR A 59 -1.56 -7.67 6.30
CA THR A 59 -2.65 -7.32 7.22
C THR A 59 -2.26 -6.14 8.09
N GLY A 60 -1.11 -6.19 8.75
CA GLY A 60 -0.60 -5.09 9.58
C GLY A 60 -0.37 -3.81 8.77
N GLY A 61 0.27 -3.92 7.61
CA GLY A 61 0.49 -2.80 6.68
C GLY A 61 -0.80 -2.17 6.16
N GLY A 62 -1.78 -2.99 5.77
CA GLY A 62 -3.10 -2.56 5.32
C GLY A 62 -3.86 -1.82 6.41
N SER A 63 -3.95 -2.39 7.61
CA SER A 63 -4.59 -1.75 8.77
C SER A 63 -3.93 -0.42 9.13
N LEU A 64 -2.60 -0.38 9.19
CA LEU A 64 -1.88 0.86 9.51
C LEU A 64 -1.98 1.90 8.40
N THR A 65 -2.11 1.49 7.14
CA THR A 65 -2.40 2.42 6.03
C THR A 65 -3.76 3.11 6.22
N VAL A 66 -4.80 2.37 6.62
CA VAL A 66 -6.12 2.96 6.94
C VAL A 66 -6.01 3.96 8.09
N VAL A 67 -5.25 3.63 9.14
CA VAL A 67 -5.00 4.53 10.26
C VAL A 67 -4.26 5.80 9.80
N VAL A 68 -3.16 5.66 9.05
CA VAL A 68 -2.39 6.80 8.51
C VAL A 68 -3.28 7.70 7.66
N ALA A 69 -4.07 7.14 6.75
CA ALA A 69 -4.98 7.90 5.90
C ALA A 69 -6.00 8.69 6.71
N SER A 70 -6.59 8.06 7.73
CA SER A 70 -7.57 8.68 8.63
C SER A 70 -6.96 9.82 9.46
N LEU A 71 -5.72 9.66 9.90
CA LEU A 71 -4.98 10.69 10.64
C LEU A 71 -4.54 11.84 9.73
N LEU A 72 -4.09 11.55 8.51
CA LEU A 72 -3.73 12.56 7.51
C LEU A 72 -4.91 13.46 7.15
N GLN A 73 -6.12 12.91 7.02
CA GLN A 73 -7.33 13.72 6.79
C GLN A 73 -7.52 14.80 7.86
N ARG A 74 -7.16 14.49 9.11
CA ARG A 74 -7.29 15.38 10.29
C ARG A 74 -6.09 16.31 10.47
N ALA A 75 -4.94 15.97 9.90
CA ALA A 75 -3.70 16.73 10.02
C ALA A 75 -3.50 17.73 8.88
N LEU A 76 -4.00 17.40 7.68
CA LEU A 76 -3.87 18.25 6.50
C LEU A 76 -4.79 19.48 6.57
N PRO A 77 -4.42 20.58 5.88
CA PRO A 77 -5.25 21.80 5.77
C PRO A 77 -6.67 21.47 5.29
N PRO A 78 -7.73 22.23 5.59
CA PRO A 78 -9.08 21.94 5.10
C PRO A 78 -9.13 21.73 3.58
N GLY A 79 -9.87 20.72 3.12
CA GLY A 79 -9.94 20.39 1.69
C GLY A 79 -10.69 19.09 1.42
N THR A 80 -10.68 18.66 0.16
CA THR A 80 -11.39 17.44 -0.25
C THR A 80 -10.83 16.21 0.48
N ALA A 81 -11.72 15.26 0.78
CA ALA A 81 -11.35 13.98 1.40
C ALA A 81 -10.94 12.91 0.39
N ILE A 82 -10.84 13.24 -0.90
CA ILE A 82 -10.61 12.25 -1.97
C ILE A 82 -9.25 11.56 -1.78
N GLY A 83 -8.17 12.32 -1.56
CA GLY A 83 -6.84 11.74 -1.36
C GLY A 83 -6.80 10.76 -0.17
N PRO A 84 -7.13 11.22 1.05
CA PRO A 84 -7.19 10.33 2.22
C PRO A 84 -8.19 9.18 2.07
N GLY A 85 -9.36 9.40 1.45
CA GLY A 85 -10.35 8.35 1.19
C GLY A 85 -9.82 7.25 0.27
N LEU A 86 -9.08 7.62 -0.78
CA LEU A 86 -8.42 6.66 -1.66
C LEU A 86 -7.26 5.91 -0.97
N LEU A 87 -6.58 6.54 -0.02
CA LEU A 87 -5.60 5.84 0.82
C LEU A 87 -6.24 4.84 1.80
N VAL A 88 -7.44 5.14 2.32
CA VAL A 88 -8.24 4.16 3.06
C VAL A 88 -8.60 2.98 2.15
N LEU A 89 -9.05 3.25 0.92
CA LEU A 89 -9.34 2.20 -0.06
C LEU A 89 -8.10 1.37 -0.40
N ARG A 90 -6.92 1.99 -0.53
CA ARG A 90 -5.65 1.27 -0.67
C ARG A 90 -5.42 0.30 0.49
N GLY A 91 -5.61 0.76 1.73
CA GLY A 91 -5.45 -0.06 2.93
C GLY A 91 -6.38 -1.29 2.90
N PHE A 92 -7.67 -1.09 2.59
CA PHE A 92 -8.61 -2.20 2.40
C PHE A 92 -8.26 -3.11 1.22
N GLY A 93 -7.75 -2.56 0.11
CA GLY A 93 -7.23 -3.35 -1.00
C GLY A 93 -6.09 -4.28 -0.56
N THR A 94 -5.17 -3.79 0.28
CA THR A 94 -4.12 -4.63 0.90
C THR A 94 -4.72 -5.72 1.78
N LEU A 95 -5.70 -5.39 2.62
CA LEU A 95 -6.37 -6.38 3.48
C LEU A 95 -7.09 -7.45 2.67
N LEU A 96 -7.72 -7.07 1.56
CA LEU A 96 -8.37 -7.99 0.64
C LEU A 96 -7.35 -8.92 -0.02
N ALA A 97 -6.24 -8.38 -0.51
CA ALA A 97 -5.14 -9.18 -1.07
C ALA A 97 -4.45 -10.07 -0.02
N ALA A 98 -4.47 -9.69 1.27
CA ALA A 98 -3.96 -10.53 2.35
C ALA A 98 -4.94 -11.69 2.68
N ALA A 99 -6.25 -11.42 2.63
CA ALA A 99 -7.29 -12.37 3.00
C ALA A 99 -7.49 -13.49 1.96
N PHE A 100 -7.22 -13.20 0.69
CA PHE A 100 -7.37 -14.16 -0.41
C PHE A 100 -6.02 -14.41 -1.06
N LEU A 101 -5.68 -15.69 -1.26
CA LEU A 101 -4.43 -16.06 -1.93
C LEU A 101 -4.52 -15.79 -3.43
N ALA A 102 -3.39 -15.43 -4.04
CA ALA A 102 -3.27 -15.37 -5.49
C ALA A 102 -3.34 -16.78 -6.10
N ASP A 103 -3.91 -16.88 -7.29
CA ASP A 103 -3.80 -18.10 -8.09
C ASP A 103 -2.37 -18.25 -8.64
N VAL A 104 -1.91 -19.49 -8.80
CA VAL A 104 -0.67 -19.76 -9.52
C VAL A 104 -0.93 -19.61 -11.02
N GLY A 105 -0.28 -18.64 -11.65
CA GLY A 105 -0.49 -18.33 -13.06
C GLY A 105 -1.78 -17.52 -13.30
N PRO A 106 -2.56 -17.79 -14.37
CA PRO A 106 -3.76 -17.03 -14.67
C PRO A 106 -4.82 -17.10 -13.58
N VAL A 107 -5.57 -16.01 -13.38
CA VAL A 107 -6.70 -15.94 -12.45
C VAL A 107 -7.81 -16.91 -12.90
N ARG A 108 -8.17 -17.84 -12.02
CA ARG A 108 -9.15 -18.92 -12.27
C ARG A 108 -10.14 -19.08 -11.13
N SER A 109 -9.80 -18.65 -9.91
CA SER A 109 -10.66 -18.76 -8.74
C SER A 109 -11.26 -17.41 -8.34
N ALA A 110 -12.39 -17.45 -7.64
CA ALA A 110 -12.98 -16.25 -7.06
C ALA A 110 -12.04 -15.60 -6.02
N GLY A 111 -11.28 -16.40 -5.27
CA GLY A 111 -10.26 -15.92 -4.34
C GLY A 111 -9.13 -15.19 -5.06
N GLY A 112 -8.57 -15.79 -6.11
CA GLY A 112 -7.54 -15.17 -6.95
C GLY A 112 -8.01 -13.86 -7.59
N LEU A 113 -9.28 -13.80 -8.03
CA LEU A 113 -9.88 -12.56 -8.52
C LEU A 113 -9.94 -11.48 -7.44
N LEU A 114 -10.42 -11.82 -6.24
CA LEU A 114 -10.48 -10.88 -5.11
C LEU A 114 -9.08 -10.40 -4.69
N HIS A 115 -8.08 -11.27 -4.74
CA HIS A 115 -6.69 -10.91 -4.51
C HIS A 115 -6.21 -9.86 -5.51
N VAL A 116 -6.40 -10.11 -6.81
CA VAL A 116 -5.98 -9.19 -7.88
C VAL A 116 -6.74 -7.87 -7.81
N VAL A 117 -8.04 -7.90 -7.54
CA VAL A 117 -8.84 -6.68 -7.34
C VAL A 117 -8.30 -5.87 -6.16
N GLY A 118 -7.96 -6.52 -5.04
CA GLY A 118 -7.36 -5.87 -3.89
C GLY A 118 -6.00 -5.24 -4.20
N LEU A 119 -5.14 -5.98 -4.90
CA LEU A 119 -3.79 -5.55 -5.27
C LEU A 119 -3.82 -4.41 -6.30
N VAL A 120 -4.45 -4.62 -7.46
CA VAL A 120 -4.47 -3.66 -8.57
C VAL A 120 -5.34 -2.46 -8.20
N GLY A 121 -6.56 -2.70 -7.73
CA GLY A 121 -7.48 -1.64 -7.32
C GLY A 121 -6.93 -0.81 -6.17
N GLY A 122 -6.34 -1.47 -5.17
CA GLY A 122 -5.64 -0.78 -4.08
C GLY A 122 -4.48 0.07 -4.59
N SER A 123 -3.63 -0.46 -5.47
CA SER A 123 -2.47 0.26 -6.01
C SER A 123 -2.87 1.48 -6.86
N LEU A 124 -3.93 1.36 -7.68
CA LEU A 124 -4.50 2.50 -8.39
C LEU A 124 -5.03 3.56 -7.43
N ALA A 125 -5.76 3.15 -6.39
CA ALA A 125 -6.26 4.06 -5.37
C ALA A 125 -5.11 4.79 -4.65
N PHE A 126 -3.99 4.11 -4.37
CA PHE A 126 -2.80 4.73 -3.82
C PHE A 126 -2.23 5.81 -4.73
N GLY A 127 -1.89 5.45 -5.98
CA GLY A 127 -1.28 6.39 -6.93
C GLY A 127 -2.18 7.61 -7.18
N ILE A 128 -3.46 7.39 -7.47
CA ILE A 128 -4.44 8.47 -7.69
C ILE A 128 -4.63 9.30 -6.41
N GLY A 129 -4.77 8.64 -5.26
CA GLY A 129 -4.96 9.30 -3.96
C GLY A 129 -3.81 10.23 -3.60
N LEU A 130 -2.56 9.85 -3.90
CA LEU A 130 -1.39 10.69 -3.67
C LEU A 130 -1.40 11.97 -4.53
N PHE A 131 -1.95 11.97 -5.76
CA PHE A 131 -2.09 13.21 -6.53
C PHE A 131 -3.04 14.21 -5.86
N PHE A 132 -4.20 13.75 -5.40
CA PHE A 132 -5.14 14.59 -4.66
C PHE A 132 -4.53 15.09 -3.35
N LEU A 133 -3.78 14.23 -2.67
CA LEU A 133 -3.07 14.58 -1.45
C LEU A 133 -2.03 15.67 -1.70
N ALA A 134 -1.21 15.53 -2.74
CA ALA A 134 -0.20 16.51 -3.12
C ALA A 134 -0.81 17.85 -3.52
N GLY A 135 -1.95 17.85 -4.23
CA GLY A 135 -2.68 19.07 -4.55
C GLY A 135 -3.11 19.83 -3.29
N ARG A 136 -3.60 19.12 -2.28
CA ARG A 136 -3.98 19.68 -0.98
C ARG A 136 -2.75 20.18 -0.18
N MET A 137 -1.65 19.45 -0.22
CA MET A 137 -0.39 19.83 0.45
C MET A 137 0.20 21.14 -0.09
N ARG A 138 0.01 21.45 -1.38
CA ARG A 138 0.52 22.70 -2.01
C ARG A 138 -0.15 23.97 -1.48
N LEU A 139 -1.27 23.86 -0.77
CA LEU A 139 -2.03 25.00 -0.26
C LEU A 139 -1.55 25.50 1.11
N ASP A 140 -0.52 24.88 1.68
CA ASP A 140 -0.06 25.14 3.04
C ASP A 140 1.47 25.08 3.14
N GLU A 141 2.06 26.06 3.83
CA GLU A 141 3.51 26.25 3.89
C GLU A 141 4.25 25.11 4.61
N ASP A 142 3.60 24.44 5.56
CA ASP A 142 4.19 23.34 6.32
C ASP A 142 4.25 22.06 5.47
N TRP A 143 3.29 21.90 4.54
CA TRP A 143 3.12 20.68 3.74
C TRP A 143 3.65 20.80 2.31
N GLN A 144 3.76 22.01 1.75
CA GLN A 144 4.10 22.24 0.34
C GLN A 144 5.43 21.58 -0.07
N ARG A 145 6.39 21.51 0.86
CA ARG A 145 7.71 20.91 0.61
C ARG A 145 7.63 19.40 0.35
N LEU A 146 6.60 18.73 0.88
CA LEU A 146 6.38 17.29 0.68
C LEU A 146 5.63 16.99 -0.61
N ALA A 147 4.92 17.97 -1.20
CA ALA A 147 4.08 17.75 -2.36
C ALA A 147 4.82 17.18 -3.59
N PRO A 148 6.04 17.63 -3.95
CA PRO A 148 6.81 17.04 -5.04
C PRO A 148 7.14 15.56 -4.79
N TYR A 149 7.57 15.21 -3.58
CA TYR A 149 7.86 13.82 -3.21
C TYR A 149 6.62 12.94 -3.26
N THR A 150 5.47 13.47 -2.83
CA THR A 150 4.17 12.78 -2.93
C THR A 150 3.79 12.52 -4.39
N VAL A 151 4.01 13.48 -5.30
CA VAL A 151 3.78 13.30 -6.74
C VAL A 151 4.76 12.29 -7.34
N THR A 152 6.05 12.37 -7.02
CA THR A 152 7.04 11.40 -7.50
C THR A 152 6.69 9.99 -7.03
N THR A 153 6.23 9.84 -5.79
CA THR A 153 5.78 8.56 -5.25
C THR A 153 4.53 8.05 -5.99
N ALA A 154 3.57 8.93 -6.29
CA ALA A 154 2.40 8.59 -7.09
C ALA A 154 2.81 8.06 -8.47
N LEU A 155 3.64 8.79 -9.19
CA LEU A 155 4.14 8.41 -10.52
C LEU A 155 4.93 7.11 -10.48
N ALA A 156 5.87 6.97 -9.54
CA ALA A 156 6.65 5.75 -9.39
C ALA A 156 5.76 4.54 -9.09
N SER A 157 4.76 4.68 -8.21
CA SER A 157 3.84 3.59 -7.87
C SER A 157 2.97 3.16 -9.06
N LEU A 158 2.48 4.11 -9.86
CA LEU A 158 1.70 3.82 -11.07
C LEU A 158 2.57 3.24 -12.18
N ALA A 159 3.81 3.70 -12.32
CA ALA A 159 4.77 3.13 -13.28
C ALA A 159 5.10 1.67 -12.92
N VAL A 160 5.38 1.40 -11.64
CA VAL A 160 5.60 0.02 -11.16
C VAL A 160 4.36 -0.84 -11.39
N LEU A 161 3.17 -0.36 -11.07
CA LEU A 161 1.93 -1.08 -11.36
C LEU A 161 1.77 -1.34 -12.87
N GLY A 162 2.03 -0.33 -13.71
CA GLY A 162 1.96 -0.45 -15.17
C GLY A 162 2.94 -1.47 -15.72
N LEU A 163 4.15 -1.57 -15.15
CA LEU A 163 5.11 -2.62 -15.49
C LEU A 163 4.59 -4.00 -15.06
N LEU A 164 4.09 -4.13 -13.83
CA LEU A 164 3.56 -5.39 -13.32
C LEU A 164 2.36 -5.91 -14.13
N VAL A 165 1.46 -5.02 -14.56
CA VAL A 165 0.28 -5.38 -15.36
C VAL A 165 0.65 -5.55 -16.84
N GLY A 166 1.47 -4.66 -17.38
CA GLY A 166 1.82 -4.61 -18.80
C GLY A 166 2.80 -5.70 -19.25
N LEU A 167 3.63 -6.20 -18.33
CA LEU A 167 4.49 -7.36 -18.61
C LEU A 167 3.70 -8.68 -18.63
N GLY A 168 2.51 -8.72 -18.01
CA GLY A 168 1.69 -9.92 -17.87
C GLY A 168 2.40 -11.07 -17.13
N PRO A 169 1.68 -12.06 -16.60
CA PRO A 169 2.23 -13.40 -16.44
C PRO A 169 2.50 -14.06 -17.81
#